data_AF-A0A3D5WMV0-F1
#
_entry.id   AF-A0A3D5WMV0-F1
#
_cell.length_a   1.000
_cell.length_b   1.000
_cell.length_c   1.000
_cell.angle_alpha   90.00
_cell.angle_beta   90.00
_cell.angle_gamma   90.00
#
_symmetry.space_group_name_H-M   'P 1'
#
loop_
_entity.id
_entity.type
_entity.pdbx_description
1 polymer ?
#
loop_
_entity_poly.entity_id
_entity_poly.type
_entity_poly.pdbx_seq_one_letter_code
_entity_poly.pdbx_strand_id
1 'polypeptide(L)' 'VAFPTETVYGLGGNALHKEAANHIYAAKGRPSDNPLIVHISEVKSLYELAADVPEAAKKLSEAFWPGPLTM' A
#
# COMPACT_ATOMS: atom_id res chain seq x y z
N VAL A 1 9.97 -8.98 2.83
CA VAL A 1 9.25 -10.05 3.58
C VAL A 1 8.06 -10.47 2.76
N ALA A 2 7.83 -11.77 2.56
CA ALA A 2 6.59 -12.26 1.96
C ALA A 2 5.55 -12.52 3.07
N PHE A 3 4.31 -12.08 2.89
CA PHE A 3 3.24 -12.26 3.89
C PHE A 3 1.88 -12.50 3.22
N PRO A 4 0.99 -13.30 3.83
CA PRO A 4 -0.36 -13.53 3.31
C PRO A 4 -1.26 -12.31 3.52
N THR A 5 -2.23 -12.11 2.63
CA THR A 5 -3.39 -11.23 2.81
C THR A 5 -4.67 -11.99 2.45
N GLU A 6 -5.83 -11.37 2.61
CA GLU A 6 -7.12 -11.91 2.19
C GLU A 6 -7.30 -11.99 0.66
N THR A 7 -6.45 -11.30 -0.10
CA THR A 7 -6.47 -11.30 -1.58
C THR A 7 -5.42 -12.25 -2.15
N VAL A 8 -4.13 -11.92 -1.97
CA VAL A 8 -2.98 -12.66 -2.49
C VAL A 8 -1.76 -12.43 -1.59
N TYR A 9 -0.72 -13.26 -1.73
CA TYR A 9 0.54 -12.99 -1.03
C TYR A 9 1.20 -11.68 -1.48
N GLY A 10 1.59 -10.86 -0.50
CA GLY A 10 2.35 -9.64 -0.69
C GLY A 10 3.86 -9.89 -0.57
N LEU A 11 4.65 -9.17 -1.36
CA LEU A 11 6.09 -9.02 -1.13
C LEU A 11 6.34 -7.60 -0.61
N GLY A 12 6.54 -7.48 0.70
CA GLY A 12 6.66 -6.21 1.40
C GLY A 12 8.10 -5.77 1.67
N GLY A 13 8.22 -4.46 1.80
CA GLY A 13 9.39 -3.69 2.25
C GLY A 13 8.89 -2.38 2.85
N ASN A 14 9.73 -1.66 3.59
CA ASN A 14 9.32 -0.41 4.22
C ASN A 14 9.00 0.64 3.14
N ALA A 15 7.74 1.10 3.10
CA ALA A 15 7.26 2.06 2.10
C ALA A 15 7.97 3.42 2.17
N LEU A 16 8.51 3.80 3.33
CA LEU A 16 9.24 5.06 3.50
C LEU A 16 10.71 4.99 3.09
N HIS A 17 11.22 3.80 2.73
CA HIS A 17 12.61 3.59 2.34
C HIS A 17 12.70 3.24 0.86
N LYS A 18 13.28 4.14 0.06
CA LYS A 18 13.40 3.99 -1.39
C LYS A 18 14.10 2.70 -1.81
N GLU A 19 15.12 2.29 -1.08
CA GLU A 19 15.91 1.08 -1.33
C GLU A 19 15.05 -0.18 -1.21
N ALA A 20 14.06 -0.19 -0.31
CA ALA A 20 13.16 -1.32 -0.15
C ALA A 20 12.29 -1.54 -1.40
N ALA A 21 11.80 -0.46 -2.01
CA ALA A 21 11.06 -0.52 -3.27
C ALA A 21 11.95 -1.03 -4.42
N ASN A 22 13.20 -0.55 -4.52
CA ASN A 22 14.16 -1.03 -5.52
C ASN A 22 14.41 -2.54 -5.41
N HIS A 23 14.58 -3.06 -4.20
CA HIS A 23 14.73 -4.51 -3.98
C HIS A 23 13.48 -5.30 -4.39
N ILE A 24 12.27 -4.76 -4.18
CA ILE A 24 11.03 -5.40 -4.62
C ILE A 24 10.94 -5.45 -6.15
N TYR A 25 11.25 -4.34 -6.83
CA TYR A 25 11.25 -4.29 -8.30
C TYR A 25 12.25 -5.29 -8.89
N ALA A 26 13.48 -5.31 -8.36
CA ALA A 26 14.53 -6.23 -8.78
C ALA A 26 14.13 -7.70 -8.55
N ALA A 27 13.60 -8.02 -7.37
CA ALA A 27 13.20 -9.39 -7.03
C ALA A 27 12.06 -9.93 -7.90
N LYS A 28 11.13 -9.05 -8.32
CA LYS A 28 10.00 -9.44 -9.19
C LYS A 28 10.34 -9.37 -10.69
N GLY A 29 11.49 -8.83 -11.07
CA GLY A 29 11.77 -8.46 -12.46
C GLY A 29 10.74 -7.48 -13.02
N ARG A 30 10.15 -6.65 -12.15
CA ARG A 30 9.05 -5.74 -12.50
C ARG A 30 9.63 -4.39 -12.94
N PRO A 31 9.15 -3.81 -14.06
CA PRO A 31 9.46 -2.44 -14.43
C PRO A 31 9.17 -1.46 -13.29
N SER A 32 10.06 -0.48 -13.08
CA SER A 32 9.98 0.48 -11.97
C SER A 32 8.91 1.55 -12.14
N ASP A 33 8.30 1.64 -13.32
CA ASP A 33 7.18 2.52 -13.68
C ASP A 33 5.83 1.99 -13.18
N ASN A 34 5.77 0.73 -12.74
CA ASN A 34 4.54 0.12 -12.29
C ASN A 34 4.40 0.21 -10.75
N PRO A 35 3.54 1.10 -10.21
CA PRO A 35 3.55 1.47 -8.81
C PRO A 35 3.26 0.30 -7.85
N LEU A 36 3.73 0.46 -6.60
CA LEU A 36 3.50 -0.47 -5.50
C LEU A 36 2.41 0.08 -4.56
N ILE A 37 1.54 -0.81 -4.09
CA ILE A 37 0.49 -0.47 -3.11
C ILE A 37 1.10 -0.44 -1.70
N VAL A 38 0.88 0.64 -0.97
CA VAL A 38 1.27 0.76 0.44
C VAL A 38 0.16 0.18 1.32
N HIS A 39 0.52 -0.77 2.19
CA HIS A 39 -0.39 -1.34 3.17
C HIS A 39 -0.24 -0.56 4.49
N ILE A 40 -1.38 -0.19 5.09
CA ILE A 40 -1.45 0.48 6.39
C ILE A 40 -2.34 -0.34 7.34
N SER A 41 -2.07 -0.28 8.64
CA SER A 41 -2.87 -0.95 9.67
C SER A 41 -3.93 -0.05 10.31
N GLU A 42 -3.77 1.27 10.19
CA GLU A 42 -4.65 2.27 10.78
C GLU A 42 -5.00 3.35 9.76
N VAL A 43 -6.26 3.80 9.77
CA VAL A 43 -6.73 4.85 8.85
C VAL A 43 -5.97 6.16 9.03
N LYS A 44 -5.44 6.44 10.23
CA LYS A 44 -4.63 7.64 10.49
C LYS A 44 -3.43 7.74 9.54
N SER A 45 -2.78 6.62 9.21
CA SER A 45 -1.62 6.60 8.31
C SER A 45 -1.96 7.05 6.88
N LEU A 46 -3.23 7.00 6.47
CA LEU A 46 -3.66 7.56 5.17
C LEU A 46 -3.29 9.04 5.07
N TYR A 47 -3.53 9.81 6.15
CA TYR A 47 -3.27 11.24 6.20
C TYR A 47 -1.79 11.58 6.33
N GLU A 48 -0.95 10.62 6.72
CA GLU A 48 0.51 10.77 6.77
C GLU A 48 1.16 10.47 5.41
N LEU A 49 0.48 9.70 4.54
CA LEU A 49 1.01 9.21 3.26
C LEU A 49 0.41 9.92 2.04
N ALA A 50 -0.80 10.45 2.13
CA ALA A 50 -1.50 11.11 1.03
C ALA A 50 -1.86 12.56 1.39
N ALA A 51 -1.63 13.47 0.43
CA ALA A 51 -2.13 14.84 0.50
C ALA A 51 -3.55 14.92 -0.08
N ASP A 52 -4.31 15.94 0.33
CA ASP A 52 -5.62 16.30 -0.24
C ASP A 52 -6.65 15.14 -0.24
N VAL A 53 -6.72 14.37 0.85
CA VAL A 53 -7.66 13.23 1.01
C VAL A 53 -9.11 13.70 0.92
N PRO A 54 -9.87 13.32 -0.13
CA PRO A 54 -11.26 13.76 -0.28
C PRO A 54 -12.18 13.11 0.76
N GLU A 55 -13.30 13.78 1.08
CA GLU A 55 -14.31 13.23 2.00
C GLU A 55 -14.87 11.87 1.53
N ALA A 56 -14.95 11.65 0.21
CA ALA A 56 -15.33 10.36 -0.35
C ALA A 56 -14.34 9.25 0.02
N ALA A 57 -13.03 9.52 -0.01
CA ALA A 57 -12.01 8.55 0.38
C ALA A 57 -12.11 8.20 1.86
N LYS A 58 -12.37 9.19 2.72
CA LYS A 58 -12.63 8.95 4.16
C LYS A 58 -13.83 8.00 4.35
N LYS A 59 -14.97 8.28 3.74
CA LYS A 59 -16.17 7.43 3.84
C LYS A 59 -15.94 6.02 3.33
N LEU A 60 -15.20 5.87 2.22
CA LEU A 60 -14.84 4.57 1.67
C LEU A 60 -13.92 3.80 2.63
N SER A 61 -12.91 4.47 3.21
CA SER A 61 -12.02 3.84 4.19
C SER A 61 -12.77 3.35 5.43
N GLU A 62 -13.70 4.14 5.97
CA GLU A 62 -14.49 3.77 7.15
C GLU A 62 -15.43 2.58 6.89
N ALA A 63 -15.93 2.45 5.65
CA ALA A 63 -16.87 1.40 5.29
C ALA A 63 -16.20 0.08 4.88
N PHE A 64 -15.03 0.15 4.24
CA PHE A 64 -14.43 -0.99 3.55
C PHE A 64 -13.04 -1.39 4.06
N TRP A 65 -12.40 -0.59 4.93
CA TRP A 65 -11.14 -0.97 5.56
C TRP A 65 -11.33 -1.42 7.01
N PRO A 66 -10.64 -2.50 7.45
CA PRO A 66 -9.75 -3.38 6.67
C PRO A 66 -10.53 -4.25 5.66
N GLY A 67 -10.02 -4.36 4.44
CA GLY A 67 -10.65 -5.14 3.38
C GLY A 67 -10.04 -4.90 2.00
N PRO A 68 -10.56 -5.57 0.96
CA PRO A 68 -9.94 -5.66 -0.36
C PRO A 68 -10.21 -4.43 -1.24
N LEU A 69 -10.10 -3.23 -0.66
CA LEU A 69 -10.22 -1.95 -1.36
C LEU A 69 -8.88 -1.22 -1.33
N THR A 70 -8.43 -0.71 -2.48
CA THR A 70 -7.26 0.18 -2.59
C THR A 70 -7.72 1.52 -3.14
N MET A 71 -7.16 2.61 -2.62
CA MET A 71 -7.40 3.99 -3.04
C MET A 71 -6.09 4.70 -3.33
#